data_AF-F0Y935-F1
#
_entry.id   AF-F0Y935-F1
#
_cell.length_a   1.000
_cell.length_b   1.000
_cell.length_c   1.000
_cell.angle_alpha   90.00
_cell.angle_beta   90.00
_cell.angle_gamma   90.00
#
_symmetry.space_group_name_H-M   'P 1'
#
loop_
_entity.id
_entity.type
_entity.pdbx_description
1 polymer ?
#
loop_
_entity_poly.entity_id
_entity_poly.type
_entity_poly.pdbx_seq_one_letter_code
_entity_poly.pdbx_strand_id
1 'polypeptide(L)'
;MAAPRRDPRPAAGVAAGLLVVCLGASSLWAPSAPGAAQLAAISSASRPSGQSIQKAGRPAGTSLPTATNEKRAAGDPTKPTSFTSGALLYKRTHAVSDAVAAVDFVQSKLGLPLDLNGTYHCAAGSPGYTASLAGRADLCARRALFSGLGGFSVHYYESHTTQDGAVSVGDWVDAWTSMHNFSAADFSWNEFVHQGMTFWAPTLDPFLGFWGHDVAVLYRKYVESSSGDRVYSARVVVPGSGHVVEIVSRNVSDPKPFSNYSEVGECPEANHLASTMAELEDQWTKFGGSSHAEDLGLPDLLIAQITMPVANEADTPRFGDFLRTHLSPEDQRTVRSSEKTIIEKNGRTTCAHADTMVSLTLNGSYQVPIRYVYNADAARTEGRSVHVYGTLYTDHLDEVMGCDAAYARYADWHVGIETEATLDYSAARLCANDVGFKNGGTTNLTQLNLTTTAGPFNWTAADANITNAILGSNWCRGTNGLGVEFRGTYDFDFFKSDAIRLLDYCSPTGNPRPWGFAQDDENQMEWCPYDFDEDCDDCGEPATTADDGDDAPAVAGTDDVADASGGGGVAATDDAADSSGGGVVAATDDVADASGGGVVAATDDVADSSGGDSSGGDSSGGDSSP
;
A
#
# COMPACT_ATOMS: atom_id res chain seq x y z
N MET A 1 50.54 10.29 -36.32
CA MET A 1 50.66 11.75 -36.53
C MET A 1 49.72 12.42 -35.53
N ALA A 2 50.21 13.38 -34.74
CA ALA A 2 49.49 13.88 -33.56
C ALA A 2 48.55 15.05 -33.88
N ALA A 3 47.36 15.05 -33.27
CA ALA A 3 46.44 16.18 -33.24
C ALA A 3 46.71 17.08 -32.01
N PRO A 4 46.42 18.39 -32.06
CA PRO A 4 46.87 19.34 -31.04
C PRO A 4 45.96 19.41 -29.81
N ARG A 5 46.60 19.63 -28.64
CA ARG A 5 45.94 19.99 -27.37
C ARG A 5 45.28 21.37 -27.46
N ARG A 6 44.23 21.59 -26.66
CA ARG A 6 43.77 22.93 -26.26
C ARG A 6 43.89 23.05 -24.74
N ASP A 7 44.56 24.11 -24.28
CA ASP A 7 44.67 24.46 -22.86
C ASP A 7 43.53 25.38 -22.39
N PRO A 8 43.23 25.41 -21.07
CA PRO A 8 42.04 26.06 -20.51
C PRO A 8 42.28 27.52 -20.10
N ARG A 9 41.18 28.29 -19.93
CA ARG A 9 41.16 29.63 -19.31
C ARG A 9 39.85 29.86 -18.52
N PRO A 10 39.84 30.79 -17.53
CA PRO A 10 39.59 30.35 -16.16
C PRO A 10 38.28 30.88 -15.54
N ALA A 11 38.02 30.40 -14.31
CA ALA A 11 36.95 30.84 -13.44
C ALA A 11 37.02 32.33 -13.06
N ALA A 12 35.85 32.92 -12.83
CA ALA A 12 35.67 34.18 -12.12
C ALA A 12 34.64 33.94 -11.01
N GLY A 13 35.07 34.02 -9.74
CA GLY A 13 34.17 33.97 -8.59
C GLY A 13 33.56 35.34 -8.33
N VAL A 14 32.30 35.38 -7.90
CA VAL A 14 31.66 36.57 -7.36
C VAL A 14 31.10 36.22 -5.99
N ALA A 15 31.60 36.90 -4.96
CA ALA A 15 31.10 36.79 -3.61
C ALA A 15 30.11 37.92 -3.33
N ALA A 16 28.90 37.54 -2.92
CA ALA A 16 27.94 38.36 -2.18
C ALA A 16 27.18 37.38 -1.27
N GLY A 17 26.90 37.66 -0.01
CA GLY A 17 26.85 38.96 0.65
C GLY A 17 25.62 38.95 1.54
N LEU A 18 25.63 38.05 2.54
CA LEU A 18 24.47 37.75 3.36
C LEU A 18 24.11 38.94 4.28
N LEU A 19 22.95 39.55 4.04
CA LEU A 19 22.37 40.56 4.93
C LEU A 19 20.85 40.34 5.01
N VAL A 20 20.43 39.42 5.88
CA VAL A 20 19.00 39.24 6.20
C VAL A 20 18.63 40.22 7.30
N VAL A 21 17.77 41.18 6.97
CA VAL A 21 17.21 42.14 7.92
C VAL A 21 15.98 41.53 8.56
N CYS A 22 16.03 41.26 9.86
CA CYS A 22 14.84 40.91 10.63
C CYS A 22 13.96 42.15 10.83
N LEU A 23 12.83 42.21 10.12
CA LEU A 23 11.71 43.09 10.45
C LEU A 23 10.53 42.24 10.88
N GLY A 24 10.21 42.29 12.18
CA GLY A 24 9.02 41.64 12.71
C GLY A 24 7.75 42.40 12.35
N ALA A 25 6.69 41.67 12.06
CA ALA A 25 5.33 42.19 11.97
C ALA A 25 4.40 41.24 12.72
N SER A 26 4.07 41.60 13.97
CA SER A 26 3.01 40.93 14.74
C SER A 26 1.65 41.45 14.25
N SER A 27 0.77 40.55 13.79
CA SER A 27 -0.62 40.90 13.50
C SER A 27 -1.59 39.90 14.14
N LEU A 28 -2.05 40.26 15.34
CA LEU A 28 -3.20 39.66 16.01
C LEU A 28 -4.45 39.78 15.13
N TRP A 29 -4.99 38.66 14.66
CA TRP A 29 -6.36 38.59 14.12
C TRP A 29 -7.09 37.40 14.75
N ALA A 30 -7.94 37.70 15.74
CA ALA A 30 -8.91 36.76 16.27
C ALA A 30 -10.26 36.97 15.53
N PRO A 31 -10.87 35.92 14.95
CA PRO A 31 -12.24 36.01 14.44
C PRO A 31 -13.24 35.94 15.60
N SER A 32 -14.09 36.96 15.69
CA SER A 32 -15.22 37.02 16.61
C SER A 32 -16.34 36.03 16.20
N ALA A 33 -16.86 35.28 17.16
CA ALA A 33 -18.06 34.46 16.97
C ALA A 33 -19.36 35.30 16.87
N PRO A 34 -20.25 34.98 15.94
CA PRO A 34 -21.70 34.98 16.14
C PRO A 34 -22.19 33.52 16.19
N GLY A 35 -23.21 33.14 16.94
CA GLY A 35 -24.34 33.92 17.43
C GLY A 35 -25.60 33.12 17.11
N ALA A 36 -26.14 32.38 18.09
CA ALA A 36 -27.22 31.45 17.87
C ALA A 36 -28.50 32.13 17.33
N ALA A 37 -29.09 31.56 16.27
CA ALA A 37 -30.35 32.00 15.69
C ALA A 37 -31.32 30.82 15.52
N GLN A 38 -32.59 31.08 15.78
CA GLN A 38 -33.65 30.08 15.94
C GLN A 38 -34.06 29.43 14.61
N LEU A 39 -34.17 28.10 14.60
CA LEU A 39 -34.86 27.35 13.55
C LEU A 39 -36.37 27.33 13.83
N ALA A 40 -37.14 28.03 12.99
CA ALA A 40 -38.60 27.98 12.98
C ALA A 40 -39.09 27.04 11.87
N ALA A 41 -40.19 26.32 12.15
CA ALA A 41 -40.73 25.29 11.27
C ALA A 41 -41.52 25.85 10.06
N ILE A 42 -41.52 25.09 8.96
CA ILE A 42 -42.56 24.99 7.90
C ILE A 42 -42.25 23.67 7.15
N SER A 43 -42.95 22.58 7.44
CA SER A 43 -44.26 22.12 6.93
C SER A 43 -44.18 21.25 5.68
N SER A 44 -44.67 20.02 5.82
CA SER A 44 -44.82 18.98 4.79
C SER A 44 -45.62 19.41 3.55
N ALA A 45 -45.19 18.97 2.36
CA ALA A 45 -46.00 18.96 1.14
C ALA A 45 -46.20 17.52 0.64
N SER A 46 -47.46 17.15 0.42
CA SER A 46 -47.93 15.80 0.10
C SER A 46 -47.87 15.46 -1.40
N ARG A 47 -47.54 14.21 -1.74
CA ARG A 47 -47.74 13.65 -3.09
C ARG A 47 -49.19 13.14 -3.25
N PRO A 48 -49.92 13.50 -4.33
CA PRO A 48 -51.19 12.88 -4.66
C PRO A 48 -51.01 11.63 -5.54
N SER A 49 -51.72 10.57 -5.22
CA SER A 49 -51.95 9.39 -6.06
C SER A 49 -53.09 9.62 -7.06
N GLY A 50 -52.98 9.13 -8.30
CA GLY A 50 -54.08 9.17 -9.28
C GLY A 50 -53.87 8.26 -10.50
N GLN A 51 -54.69 7.22 -10.62
CA GLN A 51 -54.71 6.27 -11.75
C GLN A 51 -55.55 6.81 -12.93
N SER A 52 -55.35 6.30 -14.17
CA SER A 52 -56.41 5.60 -14.96
C SER A 52 -56.15 5.44 -16.49
N ILE A 53 -55.88 4.19 -16.91
CA ILE A 53 -56.54 3.42 -18.00
C ILE A 53 -56.90 4.08 -19.37
N GLN A 54 -56.36 3.52 -20.48
CA GLN A 54 -57.06 2.94 -21.68
C GLN A 54 -55.97 2.37 -22.65
N LYS A 55 -55.95 1.09 -23.10
CA LYS A 55 -56.75 0.38 -24.15
C LYS A 55 -56.84 1.16 -25.50
N ALA A 56 -56.64 0.57 -26.69
CA ALA A 56 -56.35 -0.81 -27.13
C ALA A 56 -55.79 -0.87 -28.58
N GLY A 57 -55.23 -2.01 -29.03
CA GLY A 57 -54.91 -2.25 -30.46
C GLY A 57 -54.07 -3.51 -30.78
N ARG A 58 -54.67 -4.50 -31.44
CA ARG A 58 -54.07 -5.75 -32.03
C ARG A 58 -54.81 -6.02 -33.37
N PRO A 59 -54.43 -6.93 -34.31
CA PRO A 59 -53.82 -8.28 -34.15
C PRO A 59 -52.47 -8.40 -34.95
N ALA A 60 -51.90 -9.52 -35.43
CA ALA A 60 -52.25 -10.96 -35.52
C ALA A 60 -50.98 -11.87 -35.59
N GLY A 61 -51.14 -13.17 -35.88
CA GLY A 61 -50.11 -14.11 -36.37
C GLY A 61 -49.39 -14.94 -35.28
N THR A 62 -49.94 -16.07 -34.80
CA THR A 62 -49.66 -17.48 -35.21
C THR A 62 -48.18 -17.90 -35.09
N SER A 63 -47.77 -18.92 -34.32
CA SER A 63 -48.43 -20.20 -33.97
C SER A 63 -48.06 -20.80 -32.58
N LEU A 64 -48.85 -21.80 -32.15
CA LEU A 64 -48.76 -22.66 -30.93
C LEU A 64 -47.81 -23.90 -31.15
N PRO A 65 -47.56 -24.85 -30.19
CA PRO A 65 -48.31 -25.15 -28.94
C PRO A 65 -47.53 -25.53 -27.63
N THR A 66 -48.26 -25.50 -26.48
CA THR A 66 -48.12 -26.31 -25.22
C THR A 66 -46.74 -26.59 -24.58
N ALA A 67 -46.53 -26.55 -23.26
CA ALA A 67 -47.31 -26.22 -22.04
C ALA A 67 -46.31 -26.09 -20.84
N THR A 68 -46.62 -25.84 -19.56
CA THR A 68 -47.89 -25.85 -18.78
C THR A 68 -47.83 -24.83 -17.61
N ASN A 69 -48.81 -24.85 -16.71
CA ASN A 69 -48.92 -24.06 -15.48
C ASN A 69 -47.74 -24.19 -14.49
N GLU A 70 -47.13 -23.06 -14.12
CA GLU A 70 -46.60 -22.87 -12.77
C GLU A 70 -47.43 -21.83 -12.02
N LYS A 71 -47.85 -22.18 -10.80
CA LYS A 71 -48.47 -21.23 -9.87
C LYS A 71 -47.38 -20.26 -9.42
N ARG A 72 -47.57 -18.95 -9.65
CA ARG A 72 -46.89 -17.93 -8.83
C ARG A 72 -47.29 -18.13 -7.38
N ALA A 73 -46.41 -18.75 -6.59
CA ALA A 73 -46.49 -18.66 -5.14
C ALA A 73 -46.36 -17.18 -4.75
N ALA A 74 -47.19 -16.73 -3.81
CA ALA A 74 -46.91 -15.47 -3.12
C ALA A 74 -45.58 -15.65 -2.38
N GLY A 75 -44.64 -14.72 -2.57
CA GLY A 75 -43.34 -14.79 -1.94
C GLY A 75 -43.47 -14.81 -0.42
N ASP A 76 -42.74 -15.72 0.21
CA ASP A 76 -42.63 -15.82 1.66
C ASP A 76 -41.99 -14.54 2.21
N PRO A 77 -42.70 -13.74 3.03
CA PRO A 77 -42.18 -12.49 3.57
C PRO A 77 -41.14 -12.69 4.68
N THR A 78 -40.79 -13.94 5.04
CA THR A 78 -39.77 -14.26 6.05
C THR A 78 -38.38 -14.53 5.48
N LYS A 79 -38.22 -14.65 4.15
CA LYS A 79 -36.88 -14.59 3.55
C LYS A 79 -36.42 -13.13 3.51
N PRO A 80 -35.26 -12.79 4.11
CA PRO A 80 -34.64 -11.50 3.87
C PRO A 80 -34.51 -11.29 2.35
N THR A 81 -34.88 -10.11 1.86
CA THR A 81 -34.61 -9.73 0.48
C THR A 81 -33.11 -9.82 0.29
N SER A 82 -32.66 -10.78 -0.53
CA SER A 82 -31.26 -11.10 -0.71
C SER A 82 -30.45 -9.83 -0.94
N PHE A 83 -29.59 -9.48 0.02
CA PHE A 83 -28.53 -8.53 -0.23
C PHE A 83 -27.76 -9.00 -1.46
N THR A 84 -27.33 -8.04 -2.28
CA THR A 84 -26.70 -8.38 -3.55
C THR A 84 -25.31 -8.89 -3.24
N SER A 85 -25.16 -10.20 -3.36
CA SER A 85 -23.99 -10.97 -2.93
C SER A 85 -22.72 -10.54 -3.65
N GLY A 86 -21.63 -10.31 -2.91
CA GLY A 86 -20.28 -10.43 -3.43
C GLY A 86 -19.24 -9.43 -2.91
N ALA A 87 -18.04 -9.51 -3.50
CA ALA A 87 -16.87 -8.76 -3.06
C ALA A 87 -17.00 -7.25 -3.30
N LEU A 88 -16.57 -6.46 -2.31
CA LEU A 88 -16.46 -5.00 -2.36
C LEU A 88 -15.02 -4.52 -2.19
N LEU A 89 -14.57 -3.58 -3.02
CA LEU A 89 -13.42 -2.76 -2.70
C LEU A 89 -13.85 -1.78 -1.61
N TYR A 90 -13.09 -1.70 -0.52
CA TYR A 90 -13.38 -0.74 0.55
C TYR A 90 -12.19 0.12 0.98
N LYS A 91 -10.95 -0.24 0.61
CA LYS A 91 -9.79 0.62 0.93
C LYS A 91 -8.56 0.40 0.05
N ARG A 92 -7.61 1.34 0.16
CA ARG A 92 -6.20 1.18 -0.18
C ARG A 92 -5.33 1.55 1.03
N THR A 93 -4.35 0.71 1.35
CA THR A 93 -3.33 0.99 2.39
C THR A 93 -1.97 1.22 1.76
N HIS A 94 -1.22 2.15 2.35
CA HIS A 94 0.15 2.48 1.99
C HIS A 94 1.06 2.29 3.21
N ALA A 95 2.11 1.49 3.07
CA ALA A 95 3.24 1.56 3.98
C ALA A 95 3.93 2.92 3.79
N VAL A 96 4.23 3.60 4.90
CA VAL A 96 4.86 4.92 4.92
C VAL A 96 6.10 4.96 5.80
N SER A 97 7.01 5.88 5.48
CA SER A 97 8.21 6.22 6.24
C SER A 97 8.03 7.41 7.19
N ASP A 98 6.99 8.22 6.95
CA ASP A 98 6.54 9.31 7.82
C ASP A 98 5.02 9.45 7.68
N ALA A 99 4.26 8.92 8.65
CA ALA A 99 2.80 9.04 8.64
C ALA A 99 2.33 10.47 8.95
N VAL A 100 3.10 11.28 9.67
CA VAL A 100 2.70 12.65 10.02
C VAL A 100 2.73 13.53 8.78
N ALA A 101 3.81 13.49 8.00
CA ALA A 101 3.89 14.20 6.73
C ALA A 101 2.80 13.75 5.74
N ALA A 102 2.52 12.44 5.67
CA ALA A 102 1.44 11.91 4.84
C ALA A 102 0.06 12.42 5.30
N VAL A 103 -0.22 12.40 6.60
CA VAL A 103 -1.49 12.89 7.20
C VAL A 103 -1.69 14.38 6.94
N ASP A 104 -0.70 15.19 7.29
CA ASP A 104 -0.75 16.65 7.12
C ASP A 104 -1.00 17.02 5.66
N PHE A 105 -0.33 16.35 4.72
CA PHE A 105 -0.55 16.57 3.30
C PHE A 105 -1.95 16.15 2.85
N VAL A 106 -2.41 14.96 3.20
CA VAL A 106 -3.70 14.43 2.75
C VAL A 106 -4.85 15.27 3.30
N GLN A 107 -4.82 15.61 4.59
CA GLN A 107 -5.84 16.46 5.18
C GLN A 107 -5.81 17.88 4.59
N SER A 108 -4.65 18.54 4.58
CA SER A 108 -4.57 19.97 4.19
C SER A 108 -4.54 20.25 2.68
N LYS A 109 -4.16 19.27 1.84
CA LYS A 109 -4.02 19.43 0.39
C LYS A 109 -5.00 18.58 -0.43
N LEU A 110 -5.55 17.49 0.11
CA LEU A 110 -6.56 16.68 -0.58
C LEU A 110 -7.96 16.81 0.06
N GLY A 111 -8.06 17.30 1.30
CA GLY A 111 -9.35 17.54 1.96
C GLY A 111 -10.12 16.27 2.30
N LEU A 112 -9.45 15.12 2.40
CA LEU A 112 -10.09 13.89 2.88
C LEU A 112 -10.33 13.98 4.39
N PRO A 113 -11.55 13.70 4.89
CA PRO A 113 -11.85 13.57 6.31
C PRO A 113 -10.98 12.52 7.00
N LEU A 114 -10.46 12.83 8.18
CA LEU A 114 -9.59 11.97 8.99
C LEU A 114 -10.44 11.22 10.04
N ASP A 115 -10.68 9.94 9.84
CA ASP A 115 -11.51 9.09 10.72
C ASP A 115 -10.72 8.52 11.91
N LEU A 116 -9.44 8.21 11.70
CA LEU A 116 -8.55 7.64 12.71
C LEU A 116 -7.16 8.25 12.57
N ASN A 117 -6.58 8.66 13.68
CA ASN A 117 -5.18 9.04 13.80
C ASN A 117 -4.57 8.38 15.04
N GLY A 118 -4.20 7.11 14.90
CA GLY A 118 -3.65 6.28 15.97
C GLY A 118 -2.13 6.36 16.03
N THR A 119 -1.58 6.51 17.23
CA THR A 119 -0.16 6.34 17.53
C THR A 119 -0.04 5.22 18.56
N TYR A 120 0.91 4.30 18.36
CA TYR A 120 1.07 3.07 19.14
C TYR A 120 2.48 3.02 19.73
N HIS A 121 2.57 2.72 21.03
CA HIS A 121 3.82 2.68 21.78
C HIS A 121 4.09 1.30 22.39
N CYS A 122 5.37 0.95 22.57
CA CYS A 122 5.83 -0.23 23.29
C CYS A 122 6.62 0.16 24.54
N ALA A 123 6.19 -0.32 25.72
CA ALA A 123 7.01 -0.24 26.93
C ALA A 123 8.38 -0.92 26.73
N ALA A 124 9.41 -0.41 27.40
CA ALA A 124 10.74 -1.02 27.42
C ALA A 124 10.69 -2.49 27.88
N GLY A 125 11.49 -3.36 27.25
CA GLY A 125 11.47 -4.81 27.51
C GLY A 125 10.39 -5.59 26.71
N SER A 126 9.60 -4.91 25.88
CA SER A 126 8.67 -5.55 24.94
C SER A 126 9.40 -6.27 23.79
N PRO A 127 8.93 -7.44 23.33
CA PRO A 127 9.44 -8.04 22.08
C PRO A 127 9.20 -7.08 20.91
N GLY A 128 10.28 -6.63 20.26
CA GLY A 128 10.25 -5.55 19.26
C GLY A 128 10.81 -4.21 19.75
N TYR A 129 10.92 -3.99 21.06
CA TYR A 129 11.71 -2.90 21.62
C TYR A 129 13.19 -3.19 21.39
N THR A 130 13.81 -2.46 20.46
CA THR A 130 15.26 -2.47 20.25
C THR A 130 15.90 -1.28 20.95
N ALA A 131 17.14 -1.42 21.43
CA ALA A 131 17.85 -0.30 22.05
C ALA A 131 18.11 0.87 21.08
N SER A 132 17.97 0.67 19.77
CA SER A 132 17.98 1.75 18.76
C SER A 132 16.68 2.56 18.70
N LEU A 133 15.59 2.10 19.34
CA LEU A 133 14.40 2.91 19.64
C LEU A 133 14.58 3.76 20.91
N ALA A 134 15.61 3.52 21.74
CA ALA A 134 15.92 4.32 22.93
C ALA A 134 16.42 5.72 22.53
N GLY A 135 15.47 6.60 22.24
CA GLY A 135 15.67 7.91 21.63
C GLY A 135 14.48 8.38 20.78
N ARG A 136 13.63 7.44 20.33
CA ARG A 136 12.33 7.68 19.68
C ARG A 136 11.15 7.28 20.58
N ALA A 137 11.13 7.80 21.81
CA ALA A 137 10.02 7.76 22.78
C ALA A 137 8.99 6.61 22.56
N ASP A 138 9.44 5.38 22.76
CA ASP A 138 8.63 4.15 22.74
C ASP A 138 7.76 3.93 21.50
N LEU A 139 7.98 4.67 20.41
CA LEU A 139 7.09 4.69 19.23
C LEU A 139 7.27 3.42 18.40
N CYS A 140 6.17 2.69 18.21
CA CYS A 140 6.18 1.42 17.50
C CYS A 140 5.40 1.46 16.19
N ALA A 141 4.27 2.17 16.14
CA ALA A 141 3.53 2.39 14.90
C ALA A 141 2.72 3.69 14.89
N ARG A 142 2.33 4.14 13.70
CA ARG A 142 1.29 5.15 13.47
C ARG A 142 0.35 4.67 12.38
N ARG A 143 -0.93 4.96 12.55
CA ARG A 143 -1.97 4.59 11.58
C ARG A 143 -2.94 5.74 11.37
N ALA A 144 -3.05 6.20 10.14
CA ALA A 144 -4.08 7.12 9.71
C ALA A 144 -5.11 6.42 8.81
N LEU A 145 -6.37 6.82 8.95
CA LEU A 145 -7.49 6.37 8.11
C LEU A 145 -8.27 7.60 7.65
N PHE A 146 -8.44 7.72 6.35
CA PHE A 146 -9.16 8.80 5.70
C PHE A 146 -10.37 8.26 4.94
N SER A 147 -11.52 8.93 5.02
CA SER A 147 -12.71 8.57 4.25
C SER A 147 -12.75 9.28 2.89
N GLY A 148 -13.12 8.54 1.86
CA GLY A 148 -13.61 9.06 0.58
C GLY A 148 -15.08 8.67 0.35
N LEU A 149 -15.67 9.17 -0.73
CA LEU A 149 -17.07 8.85 -1.04
C LEU A 149 -17.29 7.35 -1.32
N GLY A 150 -18.50 6.89 -1.03
CA GLY A 150 -18.91 5.49 -1.22
C GLY A 150 -18.38 4.52 -0.15
N GLY A 151 -17.79 5.02 0.95
CA GLY A 151 -17.23 4.19 2.01
C GLY A 151 -15.85 3.60 1.67
N PHE A 152 -15.17 4.15 0.66
CA PHE A 152 -13.78 3.86 0.39
C PHE A 152 -12.88 4.57 1.40
N SER A 153 -11.87 3.90 1.96
CA SER A 153 -10.87 4.55 2.81
C SER A 153 -9.44 4.51 2.25
N VAL A 154 -8.66 5.55 2.57
CA VAL A 154 -7.22 5.59 2.33
C VAL A 154 -6.51 5.43 3.68
N HIS A 155 -5.62 4.46 3.78
CA HIS A 155 -4.87 4.18 5.00
C HIS A 155 -3.38 4.49 4.78
N TYR A 156 -2.76 5.08 5.79
CA TYR A 156 -1.30 5.22 5.88
C TYR A 156 -0.83 4.54 7.16
N TYR A 157 0.19 3.69 7.04
CA TYR A 157 0.68 2.91 8.17
C TYR A 157 2.22 2.90 8.25
N GLU A 158 2.71 3.52 9.32
CA GLU A 158 4.11 3.57 9.75
C GLU A 158 4.28 2.52 10.85
N SER A 159 5.33 1.70 10.77
CA SER A 159 5.74 0.80 11.84
C SER A 159 7.25 0.73 11.87
N HIS A 160 7.79 0.60 13.09
CA HIS A 160 9.20 0.56 13.41
C HIS A 160 9.62 -0.78 14.04
N THR A 161 8.67 -1.69 14.26
CA THR A 161 8.87 -2.99 14.93
C THR A 161 8.71 -4.16 13.99
N THR A 162 7.74 -4.10 13.08
CA THR A 162 7.45 -5.13 12.08
C THR A 162 8.62 -5.25 11.10
N GLN A 163 8.96 -6.47 10.70
CA GLN A 163 10.11 -6.72 9.82
C GLN A 163 9.94 -6.07 8.43
N ASP A 164 11.03 -5.45 7.95
CA ASP A 164 11.25 -4.99 6.58
C ASP A 164 12.05 -6.04 5.77
N GLY A 165 11.96 -5.98 4.44
CA GLY A 165 12.79 -6.81 3.56
C GLY A 165 14.23 -6.30 3.44
N ALA A 166 15.00 -6.89 2.51
CA ALA A 166 16.40 -6.50 2.21
C ALA A 166 16.58 -5.04 1.73
N VAL A 167 15.48 -4.32 1.51
CA VAL A 167 15.41 -2.87 1.29
C VAL A 167 14.30 -2.37 2.21
N SER A 168 14.53 -1.31 2.99
CA SER A 168 13.49 -0.84 3.92
C SER A 168 12.29 -0.24 3.19
N VAL A 169 11.12 -0.17 3.85
CA VAL A 169 9.99 0.63 3.34
C VAL A 169 10.42 2.09 3.13
N GLY A 170 11.28 2.62 3.99
CA GLY A 170 11.86 3.96 3.88
C GLY A 170 12.62 4.18 2.57
N ASP A 171 13.55 3.29 2.24
CA ASP A 171 14.36 3.39 1.02
C ASP A 171 13.53 3.31 -0.26
N TRP A 172 12.42 2.56 -0.24
CA TRP A 172 11.47 2.52 -1.36
C TRP A 172 10.68 3.81 -1.48
N VAL A 173 10.13 4.32 -0.37
CA VAL A 173 9.40 5.59 -0.33
C VAL A 173 10.27 6.76 -0.79
N ASP A 174 11.52 6.84 -0.34
CA ASP A 174 12.45 7.90 -0.72
C ASP A 174 12.85 7.79 -2.20
N ALA A 175 13.06 6.56 -2.70
CA ALA A 175 13.28 6.32 -4.12
C ALA A 175 12.07 6.78 -4.96
N TRP A 176 10.84 6.37 -4.61
CA TRP A 176 9.63 6.79 -5.32
C TRP A 176 9.43 8.31 -5.27
N THR A 177 9.57 8.91 -4.10
CA THR A 177 9.43 10.36 -3.90
C THR A 177 10.44 11.15 -4.75
N SER A 178 11.70 10.71 -4.80
CA SER A 178 12.72 11.35 -5.63
C SER A 178 12.47 11.20 -7.15
N MET A 179 11.98 10.03 -7.58
CA MET A 179 11.59 9.79 -8.98
C MET A 179 10.32 10.55 -9.41
N HIS A 180 9.47 10.94 -8.46
CA HIS A 180 8.24 11.70 -8.71
C HIS A 180 8.41 13.23 -8.59
N ASN A 181 9.61 13.77 -8.85
CA ASN A 181 9.82 15.22 -8.87
C ASN A 181 9.14 15.89 -10.09
N PHE A 182 7.81 16.08 -10.03
CA PHE A 182 7.01 16.70 -11.09
C PHE A 182 7.33 18.18 -11.36
N SER A 183 8.16 18.82 -10.51
CA SER A 183 8.65 20.19 -10.71
C SER A 183 9.92 20.25 -11.56
N ALA A 184 10.60 19.12 -11.77
CA ALA A 184 11.82 19.04 -12.55
C ALA A 184 11.55 19.29 -14.04
N ALA A 185 12.33 20.18 -14.65
CA ALA A 185 12.21 20.50 -16.08
C ALA A 185 12.60 19.32 -17.00
N ASP A 186 13.34 18.35 -16.45
CA ASP A 186 13.78 17.09 -17.03
C ASP A 186 13.02 15.88 -16.43
N PHE A 187 11.88 16.09 -15.76
CA PHE A 187 11.02 15.01 -15.28
C PHE A 187 10.71 14.02 -16.41
N SER A 188 11.04 12.75 -16.16
CA SER A 188 10.73 11.63 -17.03
C SER A 188 9.76 10.70 -16.34
N TRP A 189 8.77 10.21 -17.08
CA TRP A 189 7.77 9.29 -16.55
C TRP A 189 8.42 7.97 -16.16
N ASN A 190 8.52 7.70 -14.87
CA ASN A 190 9.11 6.47 -14.35
C ASN A 190 8.03 5.37 -14.17
N GLU A 191 8.46 4.12 -13.99
CA GLU A 191 7.54 2.98 -13.88
C GLU A 191 6.54 3.10 -12.70
N PHE A 192 6.94 3.73 -11.59
CA PHE A 192 6.12 3.88 -10.37
C PHE A 192 5.11 5.03 -10.41
N VAL A 193 5.05 5.84 -11.48
CA VAL A 193 3.95 6.81 -11.67
C VAL A 193 2.59 6.10 -11.74
N HIS A 194 2.59 4.82 -12.12
CA HIS A 194 1.42 3.94 -12.10
C HIS A 194 1.16 3.27 -10.74
N GLN A 195 1.83 3.67 -9.66
CA GLN A 195 1.49 3.28 -8.27
C GLN A 195 0.64 4.40 -7.64
N GLY A 196 -0.66 4.39 -7.93
CA GLY A 196 -1.50 5.54 -7.59
C GLY A 196 -2.98 5.27 -7.40
N MET A 197 -3.65 6.33 -6.97
CA MET A 197 -5.11 6.41 -6.84
C MET A 197 -5.60 7.61 -7.63
N THR A 198 -6.58 7.36 -8.50
CA THR A 198 -7.28 8.41 -9.25
C THR A 198 -8.61 8.69 -8.57
N PHE A 199 -8.84 9.93 -8.15
CA PHE A 199 -10.11 10.42 -7.61
C PHE A 199 -10.79 11.36 -8.59
N TRP A 200 -12.12 11.33 -8.65
CA TRP A 200 -12.92 12.30 -9.39
C TRP A 200 -13.42 13.42 -8.47
N ALA A 201 -13.43 14.64 -9.01
CA ALA A 201 -14.03 15.83 -8.38
C ALA A 201 -14.81 16.67 -9.41
N PRO A 202 -15.84 17.43 -9.00
CA PRO A 202 -16.65 18.26 -9.91
C PRO A 202 -15.87 19.42 -10.55
N THR A 203 -14.75 19.85 -9.96
CA THR A 203 -13.77 20.78 -10.55
C THR A 203 -12.40 20.58 -9.90
N LEU A 204 -11.31 20.89 -10.63
CA LEU A 204 -9.96 20.93 -10.07
C LEU A 204 -9.63 22.26 -9.37
N ASP A 205 -10.37 23.34 -9.64
CA ASP A 205 -9.96 24.71 -9.27
C ASP A 205 -9.63 24.91 -7.77
N PRO A 206 -10.39 24.36 -6.80
CA PRO A 206 -10.06 24.50 -5.37
C PRO A 206 -8.72 23.85 -5.02
N PHE A 207 -8.46 22.64 -5.51
CA PHE A 207 -7.20 21.92 -5.28
C PHE A 207 -6.02 22.69 -5.86
N LEU A 208 -6.13 23.19 -7.09
CA LEU A 208 -5.06 23.98 -7.72
C LEU A 208 -4.77 25.28 -6.94
N GLY A 209 -5.81 25.90 -6.37
CA GLY A 209 -5.66 27.05 -5.48
C GLY A 209 -4.94 26.72 -4.16
N PHE A 210 -5.24 25.57 -3.55
CA PHE A 210 -4.62 25.10 -2.30
C PHE A 210 -3.19 24.56 -2.46
N TRP A 211 -2.87 24.03 -3.64
CA TRP A 211 -1.55 23.54 -4.01
C TRP A 211 -0.60 24.68 -4.37
N GLY A 212 -1.10 25.69 -5.09
CA GLY A 212 -0.38 26.93 -5.38
C GLY A 212 0.97 26.69 -6.06
N HIS A 213 2.04 27.17 -5.42
CA HIS A 213 3.43 26.95 -5.86
C HIS A 213 4.20 25.98 -4.94
N ASP A 214 3.60 25.54 -3.84
CA ASP A 214 4.29 24.77 -2.78
C ASP A 214 4.22 23.25 -3.03
N VAL A 215 3.31 22.80 -3.90
CA VAL A 215 3.14 21.40 -4.28
C VAL A 215 3.56 21.22 -5.74
N ALA A 216 4.41 20.22 -6.01
CA ALA A 216 4.76 19.83 -7.37
C ALA A 216 3.59 19.07 -8.01
N VAL A 217 3.07 19.58 -9.14
CA VAL A 217 1.87 19.03 -9.81
C VAL A 217 2.18 18.62 -11.24
N LEU A 218 1.85 17.38 -11.62
CA LEU A 218 1.88 16.92 -13.01
C LEU A 218 0.51 17.14 -13.67
N TYR A 219 0.45 18.07 -14.63
CA TYR A 219 -0.78 18.41 -15.35
C TYR A 219 -0.89 17.62 -16.66
N ARG A 220 -1.99 16.87 -16.85
CA ARG A 220 -2.27 16.09 -18.06
C ARG A 220 -3.72 16.23 -18.49
N LYS A 221 -4.01 16.08 -19.78
CA LYS A 221 -5.38 16.04 -20.31
C LYS A 221 -5.51 15.05 -21.44
N TYR A 222 -6.72 14.57 -21.65
CA TYR A 222 -7.07 13.71 -22.77
C TYR A 222 -8.53 13.94 -23.19
N VAL A 223 -8.95 13.25 -24.24
CA VAL A 223 -10.35 13.15 -24.64
C VAL A 223 -10.77 11.70 -24.44
N GLU A 224 -11.78 11.47 -23.62
CA GLU A 224 -12.34 10.15 -23.40
C GLU A 224 -12.94 9.62 -24.71
N SER A 225 -12.55 8.41 -25.13
CA SER A 225 -12.92 7.84 -26.42
C SER A 225 -14.40 7.44 -26.55
N SER A 226 -15.05 7.14 -25.43
CA SER A 226 -16.45 6.69 -25.34
C SER A 226 -17.47 7.84 -25.46
N SER A 227 -17.18 8.97 -24.80
CA SER A 227 -18.08 10.11 -24.61
C SER A 227 -17.68 11.34 -25.45
N GLY A 228 -16.40 11.46 -25.79
CA GLY A 228 -15.81 12.68 -26.34
C GLY A 228 -15.54 13.77 -25.29
N ASP A 229 -15.74 13.50 -24.00
CA ASP A 229 -15.46 14.44 -22.93
C ASP A 229 -13.97 14.74 -22.82
N ARG A 230 -13.62 16.01 -22.58
CA ARG A 230 -12.27 16.36 -22.18
C ARG A 230 -12.09 16.13 -20.70
N VAL A 231 -11.08 15.36 -20.35
CA VAL A 231 -10.68 15.10 -18.96
C VAL A 231 -9.38 15.84 -18.68
N TYR A 232 -9.34 16.56 -17.56
CA TYR A 232 -8.15 17.15 -16.97
C TYR A 232 -7.73 16.29 -15.77
N SER A 233 -6.43 16.02 -15.67
CA SER A 233 -5.77 15.29 -14.59
C SER A 233 -4.72 16.20 -13.97
N ALA A 234 -4.72 16.31 -12.65
CA ALA A 234 -3.64 16.94 -11.90
C ALA A 234 -3.14 15.95 -10.83
N ARG A 235 -1.84 15.66 -10.85
CA ARG A 235 -1.24 14.63 -9.99
C ARG A 235 -0.25 15.21 -9.02
N VAL A 236 -0.28 14.71 -7.79
CA VAL A 236 0.63 15.09 -6.70
C VAL A 236 1.21 13.84 -6.05
N VAL A 237 2.34 14.01 -5.36
CA VAL A 237 3.00 12.96 -4.59
C VAL A 237 2.68 13.16 -3.13
N VAL A 238 2.25 12.11 -2.42
CA VAL A 238 2.03 12.21 -0.98
C VAL A 238 3.38 11.97 -0.26
N PRO A 239 3.91 12.96 0.48
CA PRO A 239 5.18 12.84 1.19
C PRO A 239 5.11 11.72 2.24
N GLY A 240 6.27 11.14 2.59
CA GLY A 240 6.33 9.99 3.49
C GLY A 240 5.78 8.68 2.91
N SER A 241 5.24 8.68 1.69
CA SER A 241 4.69 7.47 1.03
C SER A 241 5.13 7.26 -0.41
N GLY A 242 5.55 8.32 -1.12
CA GLY A 242 6.01 8.29 -2.51
C GLY A 242 4.95 7.96 -3.56
N HIS A 243 3.74 7.52 -3.17
CA HIS A 243 2.67 7.18 -4.11
C HIS A 243 2.02 8.42 -4.73
N VAL A 244 1.39 8.22 -5.89
CA VAL A 244 0.77 9.29 -6.67
C VAL A 244 -0.74 9.36 -6.40
N VAL A 245 -1.23 10.55 -6.05
CA VAL A 245 -2.66 10.87 -6.08
C VAL A 245 -2.94 11.70 -7.33
N GLU A 246 -3.86 11.21 -8.15
CA GLU A 246 -4.40 11.92 -9.31
C GLU A 246 -5.82 12.41 -8.99
N ILE A 247 -6.11 13.69 -9.23
CA ILE A 247 -7.50 14.19 -9.25
C ILE A 247 -7.88 14.49 -10.70
N VAL A 248 -9.01 13.93 -11.14
CA VAL A 248 -9.57 14.14 -12.48
C VAL A 248 -10.88 14.93 -12.44
N SER A 249 -11.09 15.76 -13.46
CA SER A 249 -12.36 16.45 -13.67
C SER A 249 -12.59 16.82 -15.14
N ARG A 250 -13.86 17.07 -15.51
CA ARG A 250 -14.23 17.75 -16.76
C ARG A 250 -13.93 19.27 -16.68
N ASN A 251 -13.85 19.84 -15.47
CA ASN A 251 -13.84 21.28 -15.24
C ASN A 251 -12.53 21.80 -14.63
N VAL A 252 -11.96 22.83 -15.26
CA VAL A 252 -10.89 23.68 -14.72
C VAL A 252 -10.94 25.06 -15.37
N SER A 253 -10.66 26.12 -14.60
CA SER A 253 -10.74 27.52 -15.04
C SER A 253 -9.60 27.93 -15.96
N ASP A 254 -8.36 27.49 -15.70
CA ASP A 254 -7.23 27.64 -16.63
C ASP A 254 -6.74 26.28 -17.17
N PRO A 255 -7.13 25.90 -18.40
CA PRO A 255 -6.69 24.65 -19.02
C PRO A 255 -5.31 24.75 -19.69
N LYS A 256 -4.60 25.90 -19.61
CA LYS A 256 -3.27 26.08 -20.24
C LYS A 256 -2.15 25.21 -19.66
N PRO A 257 -2.04 24.96 -18.33
CA PRO A 257 -0.96 24.15 -17.77
C PRO A 257 -1.00 22.68 -18.22
N PHE A 258 -2.19 22.18 -18.57
CA PHE A 258 -2.42 20.79 -18.91
C PHE A 258 -1.92 20.46 -20.31
N SER A 259 -0.84 19.67 -20.43
CA SER A 259 -0.42 19.05 -21.68
C SER A 259 -1.24 17.81 -22.00
N ASN A 260 -1.24 17.34 -23.24
CA ASN A 260 -1.72 15.98 -23.51
C ASN A 260 -0.76 14.95 -22.87
N TYR A 261 -1.21 13.71 -22.69
CA TYR A 261 -0.29 12.59 -22.44
C TYR A 261 0.67 12.39 -23.62
N SER A 262 1.89 11.94 -23.32
CA SER A 262 2.92 11.63 -24.31
C SER A 262 2.88 10.16 -24.77
N GLU A 263 2.90 9.96 -26.08
CA GLU A 263 3.08 8.66 -26.77
C GLU A 263 4.45 8.00 -26.54
N VAL A 264 5.29 8.61 -25.72
CA VAL A 264 6.60 8.12 -25.30
C VAL A 264 6.65 8.23 -23.77
N GLY A 265 6.83 7.10 -23.11
CA GLY A 265 7.04 6.99 -21.67
C GLY A 265 5.78 6.94 -20.79
N GLU A 266 4.65 7.52 -21.20
CA GLU A 266 3.52 7.72 -20.27
C GLU A 266 2.42 6.64 -20.33
N CYS A 267 2.33 5.90 -21.44
CA CYS A 267 1.21 5.03 -21.79
C CYS A 267 -0.17 5.71 -21.65
N PRO A 268 -0.56 6.59 -22.59
CA PRO A 268 -1.78 7.40 -22.50
C PRO A 268 -3.03 6.60 -22.12
N GLU A 269 -3.28 5.48 -22.79
CA GLU A 269 -4.48 4.65 -22.62
C GLU A 269 -4.60 4.04 -21.22
N ALA A 270 -3.49 3.63 -20.60
CA ALA A 270 -3.50 3.11 -19.24
C ALA A 270 -3.82 4.21 -18.18
N ASN A 271 -3.77 5.49 -18.57
CA ASN A 271 -4.20 6.62 -17.74
C ASN A 271 -5.64 7.09 -18.05
N HIS A 272 -6.32 6.50 -19.04
CA HIS A 272 -7.72 6.82 -19.33
C HIS A 272 -8.66 6.04 -18.39
N LEU A 273 -9.60 6.75 -17.74
CA LEU A 273 -10.61 6.13 -16.87
C LEU A 273 -11.47 5.08 -17.60
N ALA A 274 -11.90 4.05 -16.88
CA ALA A 274 -12.88 3.07 -17.36
C ALA A 274 -14.35 3.56 -17.28
N SER A 275 -14.61 4.63 -16.53
CA SER A 275 -15.94 5.24 -16.38
C SER A 275 -15.98 6.63 -17.03
N THR A 276 -17.13 6.97 -17.60
CA THR A 276 -17.36 8.30 -18.18
C THR A 276 -17.43 9.38 -17.12
N MET A 277 -17.11 10.63 -17.51
CA MET A 277 -17.29 11.79 -16.62
C MET A 277 -18.72 11.92 -16.09
N ALA A 278 -19.74 11.55 -16.90
CA ALA A 278 -21.14 11.60 -16.50
C ALA A 278 -21.53 10.51 -15.49
N GLU A 279 -20.96 9.30 -15.61
CA GLU A 279 -21.15 8.25 -14.60
C GLU A 279 -20.49 8.62 -13.27
N LEU A 280 -19.27 9.18 -13.30
CA LEU A 280 -18.58 9.62 -12.09
C LEU A 280 -19.33 10.75 -11.37
N GLU A 281 -19.87 11.71 -12.12
CA GLU A 281 -20.72 12.81 -11.61
C GLU A 281 -22.03 12.30 -10.96
N ASP A 282 -22.69 11.32 -11.58
CA ASP A 282 -23.88 10.66 -11.04
C ASP A 282 -23.57 9.84 -9.77
N GLN A 283 -22.46 9.10 -9.72
CA GLN A 283 -22.06 8.33 -8.54
C GLN A 283 -21.62 9.23 -7.38
N TRP A 284 -20.85 10.28 -7.64
CA TRP A 284 -20.48 11.29 -6.65
C TRP A 284 -21.73 11.92 -6.02
N THR A 285 -22.72 12.26 -6.84
CA THR A 285 -24.02 12.79 -6.39
C THR A 285 -24.79 11.76 -5.56
N LYS A 286 -24.81 10.49 -5.97
CA LYS A 286 -25.47 9.40 -5.24
C LYS A 286 -24.85 9.11 -3.87
N PHE A 287 -23.54 9.25 -3.74
CA PHE A 287 -22.84 9.11 -2.45
C PHE A 287 -22.92 10.37 -1.57
N GLY A 288 -23.65 11.42 -2.02
CA GLY A 288 -23.90 12.62 -1.23
C GLY A 288 -22.75 13.63 -1.25
N GLY A 289 -21.90 13.60 -2.28
CA GLY A 289 -20.77 14.49 -2.40
C GLY A 289 -21.13 15.98 -2.33
N SER A 290 -20.29 16.74 -1.66
CA SER A 290 -20.33 18.17 -1.46
C SER A 290 -19.18 18.85 -2.21
N SER A 291 -19.46 19.98 -2.86
CA SER A 291 -18.41 20.85 -3.41
C SER A 291 -17.59 21.59 -2.34
N HIS A 292 -18.01 21.46 -1.08
CA HIS A 292 -17.39 22.03 0.12
C HIS A 292 -17.41 20.96 1.21
N ALA A 293 -16.45 20.03 1.16
CA ALA A 293 -16.09 19.19 2.27
C ALA A 293 -15.43 20.05 3.35
N GLU A 294 -15.98 19.97 4.56
CA GLU A 294 -15.42 20.55 5.79
C GLU A 294 -15.05 22.05 5.70
N ASP A 295 -14.21 22.51 6.64
CA ASP A 295 -13.79 23.90 6.78
C ASP A 295 -12.81 24.38 5.69
N LEU A 296 -12.23 23.46 4.91
CA LEU A 296 -11.27 23.78 3.85
C LEU A 296 -11.93 24.20 2.53
N GLY A 297 -13.19 23.82 2.30
CA GLY A 297 -13.92 24.16 1.08
C GLY A 297 -13.41 23.46 -0.19
N LEU A 298 -12.66 22.36 -0.03
CA LEU A 298 -12.31 21.43 -1.11
C LEU A 298 -13.51 20.51 -1.41
N PRO A 299 -13.74 20.08 -2.66
CA PRO A 299 -14.78 19.09 -2.96
C PRO A 299 -14.48 17.69 -2.39
N ASP A 300 -15.53 16.96 -2.01
CA ASP A 300 -15.41 15.54 -1.68
C ASP A 300 -14.83 14.73 -2.86
N LEU A 301 -14.00 13.73 -2.55
CA LEU A 301 -13.33 12.89 -3.54
C LEU A 301 -14.00 11.52 -3.67
N LEU A 302 -14.34 11.14 -4.92
CA LEU A 302 -14.79 9.79 -5.27
C LEU A 302 -13.63 9.00 -5.87
N ILE A 303 -13.30 7.83 -5.32
CA ILE A 303 -12.31 6.93 -5.93
C ILE A 303 -12.80 6.49 -7.31
N ALA A 304 -11.98 6.69 -8.35
CA ALA A 304 -12.31 6.42 -9.74
C ALA A 304 -11.46 5.29 -10.36
N GLN A 305 -10.23 5.10 -9.88
CA GLN A 305 -9.32 4.02 -10.32
C GLN A 305 -8.21 3.82 -9.29
N ILE A 306 -7.71 2.59 -9.16
CA ILE A 306 -6.42 2.29 -8.52
C ILE A 306 -5.49 1.74 -9.60
N THR A 307 -4.25 2.24 -9.65
CA THR A 307 -3.21 1.73 -10.56
C THR A 307 -2.09 1.07 -9.76
N MET A 308 -1.54 -0.01 -10.32
CA MET A 308 -0.25 -0.57 -9.90
C MET A 308 0.61 -0.88 -11.13
N PRO A 309 1.93 -0.65 -11.10
CA PRO A 309 2.81 -1.03 -12.18
C PRO A 309 3.13 -2.53 -12.10
N VAL A 310 3.45 -3.15 -13.25
CA VAL A 310 3.97 -4.52 -13.30
C VAL A 310 5.21 -4.63 -14.19
N ALA A 311 6.11 -5.53 -13.81
CA ALA A 311 7.40 -5.73 -14.46
C ALA A 311 7.28 -6.34 -15.87
N ASN A 312 6.29 -7.21 -16.09
CA ASN A 312 6.08 -7.89 -17.37
C ASN A 312 4.65 -7.71 -17.88
N GLU A 313 4.53 -7.68 -19.20
CA GLU A 313 3.25 -7.64 -19.92
C GLU A 313 2.32 -8.81 -19.53
N ALA A 314 2.89 -9.99 -19.28
CA ALA A 314 2.17 -11.20 -18.86
C ALA A 314 1.56 -11.10 -17.46
N ASP A 315 1.98 -10.12 -16.66
CA ASP A 315 1.59 -10.00 -15.26
C ASP A 315 0.37 -9.10 -15.07
N THR A 316 -0.05 -8.40 -16.13
CA THR A 316 -1.23 -7.52 -16.15
C THR A 316 -2.55 -8.18 -15.71
N PRO A 317 -2.94 -9.40 -16.11
CA PRO A 317 -4.18 -10.03 -15.64
C PRO A 317 -4.10 -10.61 -14.20
N ARG A 318 -2.90 -10.75 -13.62
CA ARG A 318 -2.66 -11.60 -12.43
C ARG A 318 -3.51 -11.23 -11.22
N PHE A 319 -3.83 -9.95 -11.01
CA PHE A 319 -4.66 -9.54 -9.87
C PHE A 319 -6.08 -10.11 -9.96
N GLY A 320 -6.67 -10.12 -11.16
CA GLY A 320 -7.99 -10.72 -11.38
C GLY A 320 -7.98 -12.24 -11.23
N ASP A 321 -6.90 -12.90 -11.66
CA ASP A 321 -6.70 -14.35 -11.46
C ASP A 321 -6.48 -14.69 -9.99
N PHE A 322 -5.78 -13.84 -9.24
CA PHE A 322 -5.59 -13.97 -7.80
C PHE A 322 -6.93 -13.90 -7.06
N LEU A 323 -7.76 -12.89 -7.35
CA LEU A 323 -9.09 -12.78 -6.75
C LEU A 323 -9.99 -13.97 -7.13
N ARG A 324 -10.00 -14.41 -8.40
CA ARG A 324 -10.75 -15.62 -8.81
C ARG A 324 -10.26 -16.90 -8.15
N THR A 325 -8.97 -16.99 -7.82
CA THR A 325 -8.41 -18.15 -7.14
C THR A 325 -8.84 -18.22 -5.67
N HIS A 326 -8.91 -17.08 -4.96
CA HIS A 326 -9.05 -17.06 -3.50
C HIS A 326 -10.45 -16.65 -2.98
N LEU A 327 -11.24 -15.92 -3.77
CA LEU A 327 -12.62 -15.57 -3.43
C LEU A 327 -13.59 -16.74 -3.62
N SER A 328 -14.74 -16.68 -2.95
CA SER A 328 -15.85 -17.63 -3.16
C SER A 328 -16.50 -17.48 -4.54
N PRO A 329 -17.22 -18.50 -5.05
CA PRO A 329 -18.00 -18.37 -6.29
C PRO A 329 -19.06 -17.25 -6.22
N GLU A 330 -19.51 -16.90 -5.01
CA GLU A 330 -20.44 -15.81 -4.73
C GLU A 330 -19.76 -14.45 -4.96
N ASP A 331 -18.62 -14.25 -4.30
CA ASP A 331 -17.80 -13.05 -4.37
C ASP A 331 -17.22 -12.81 -5.77
N GLN A 332 -16.87 -13.88 -6.49
CA GLN A 332 -16.41 -13.83 -7.88
C GLN A 332 -17.44 -13.26 -8.86
N ARG A 333 -18.75 -13.21 -8.52
CA ARG A 333 -19.79 -12.67 -9.42
C ARG A 333 -19.70 -11.15 -9.59
N THR A 334 -19.15 -10.43 -8.61
CA THR A 334 -18.95 -8.98 -8.68
C THR A 334 -17.60 -8.59 -9.26
N VAL A 335 -16.58 -9.44 -9.13
CA VAL A 335 -15.24 -9.21 -9.71
C VAL A 335 -15.24 -9.52 -11.21
N ARG A 336 -14.83 -8.56 -12.03
CA ARG A 336 -14.70 -8.73 -13.49
C ARG A 336 -13.32 -8.31 -13.96
N SER A 337 -12.66 -9.12 -14.77
CA SER A 337 -11.45 -8.67 -15.47
C SER A 337 -11.81 -8.19 -16.88
N SER A 338 -11.17 -7.12 -17.33
CA SER A 338 -11.15 -6.75 -18.75
C SER A 338 -10.33 -7.77 -19.54
N GLU A 339 -10.51 -7.77 -20.86
CA GLU A 339 -9.45 -8.27 -21.73
C GLU A 339 -8.20 -7.40 -21.56
N LYS A 340 -7.03 -8.02 -21.75
CA LYS A 340 -5.75 -7.33 -21.70
C LYS A 340 -5.59 -6.48 -22.96
N THR A 341 -5.33 -5.19 -22.76
CA THR A 341 -5.04 -4.23 -23.83
C THR A 341 -3.53 -4.20 -24.05
N ILE A 342 -3.08 -4.31 -25.31
CA ILE A 342 -1.66 -4.28 -25.71
C ILE A 342 -1.49 -3.16 -26.73
N ILE A 343 -0.49 -2.31 -26.51
CA ILE A 343 -0.11 -1.20 -27.36
C ILE A 343 1.28 -1.49 -27.89
N GLU A 344 1.36 -1.76 -29.20
CA GLU A 344 2.61 -2.08 -29.89
C GLU A 344 3.11 -0.90 -30.73
N LYS A 345 4.42 -0.71 -30.75
CA LYS A 345 5.12 0.26 -31.59
C LYS A 345 6.29 -0.43 -32.28
N ASN A 346 6.27 -0.44 -33.62
CA ASN A 346 7.29 -1.12 -34.44
C ASN A 346 7.48 -2.62 -34.11
N GLY A 347 6.40 -3.33 -33.72
CA GLY A 347 6.45 -4.75 -33.39
C GLY A 347 7.02 -5.09 -32.01
N ARG A 348 7.08 -4.10 -31.10
CA ARG A 348 7.38 -4.29 -29.67
C ARG A 348 6.23 -3.72 -28.84
N THR A 349 5.79 -4.43 -27.81
CA THR A 349 4.90 -3.86 -26.79
C THR A 349 5.57 -2.69 -26.08
N THR A 350 4.99 -1.50 -26.21
CA THR A 350 5.40 -0.30 -25.46
C THR A 350 4.61 -0.18 -24.17
N CYS A 351 3.35 -0.63 -24.18
CA CYS A 351 2.53 -0.70 -22.98
C CYS A 351 1.50 -1.83 -23.06
N ALA A 352 1.12 -2.38 -21.91
CA ALA A 352 -0.09 -3.18 -21.78
C ALA A 352 -0.76 -2.91 -20.44
N HIS A 353 -2.08 -3.05 -20.37
CA HIS A 353 -2.81 -3.03 -19.11
C HIS A 353 -3.99 -3.99 -19.11
N ALA A 354 -4.41 -4.39 -17.92
CA ALA A 354 -5.67 -5.08 -17.69
C ALA A 354 -6.31 -4.58 -16.41
N ASP A 355 -7.63 -4.52 -16.40
CA ASP A 355 -8.43 -3.93 -15.33
C ASP A 355 -9.14 -5.06 -14.59
N THR A 356 -9.12 -5.01 -13.26
CA THR A 356 -9.99 -5.83 -12.42
C THR A 356 -11.00 -4.92 -11.75
N MET A 357 -12.22 -4.91 -12.28
CA MET A 357 -13.35 -4.17 -11.74
C MET A 357 -13.82 -4.86 -10.46
N VAL A 358 -13.81 -4.12 -9.35
CA VAL A 358 -14.39 -4.55 -8.07
C VAL A 358 -15.46 -3.55 -7.66
N SER A 359 -16.61 -4.02 -7.17
CA SER A 359 -17.71 -3.15 -6.76
C SER A 359 -17.33 -2.27 -5.56
N LEU A 360 -17.72 -0.99 -5.55
CA LEU A 360 -17.66 -0.15 -4.34
C LEU A 360 -18.95 -0.29 -3.51
N THR A 361 -20.03 -0.73 -4.15
CA THR A 361 -21.39 -0.81 -3.57
C THR A 361 -21.92 -2.24 -3.60
N LEU A 362 -22.64 -2.66 -2.55
CA LEU A 362 -23.32 -3.97 -2.47
C LEU A 362 -24.09 -4.33 -3.74
N ASN A 363 -24.92 -3.41 -4.25
CA ASN A 363 -25.73 -3.64 -5.43
C ASN A 363 -24.95 -3.67 -6.76
N GLY A 364 -23.61 -3.57 -6.73
CA GLY A 364 -22.74 -3.50 -7.90
C GLY A 364 -22.98 -2.29 -8.81
N SER A 365 -23.68 -1.25 -8.32
CA SER A 365 -24.04 -0.07 -9.14
C SER A 365 -22.86 0.84 -9.46
N TYR A 366 -21.76 0.72 -8.73
CA TYR A 366 -20.47 1.31 -9.07
C TYR A 366 -19.34 0.31 -8.88
N GLN A 367 -18.41 0.28 -9.83
CA GLN A 367 -17.21 -0.58 -9.80
C GLN A 367 -15.97 0.26 -10.09
N VAL A 368 -14.91 0.03 -9.32
CA VAL A 368 -13.62 0.71 -9.47
C VAL A 368 -12.65 -0.26 -10.15
N PRO A 369 -11.97 0.14 -11.25
CA PRO A 369 -10.88 -0.62 -11.83
C PRO A 369 -9.65 -0.61 -10.90
N ILE A 370 -9.17 -1.79 -10.55
CA ILE A 370 -7.79 -2.00 -10.11
C ILE A 370 -7.00 -2.41 -11.35
N ARG A 371 -6.23 -1.48 -11.91
CA ARG A 371 -5.52 -1.61 -13.19
C ARG A 371 -4.05 -1.92 -12.96
N TYR A 372 -3.58 -3.00 -13.58
CA TYR A 372 -2.16 -3.35 -13.61
C TYR A 372 -1.55 -2.88 -14.93
N VAL A 373 -0.47 -2.11 -14.87
CA VAL A 373 0.14 -1.43 -16.04
C VAL A 373 1.59 -1.88 -16.26
N TYR A 374 1.84 -2.51 -17.41
CA TYR A 374 3.18 -2.71 -17.94
C TYR A 374 3.53 -1.54 -18.86
N ASN A 375 4.63 -0.83 -18.59
CA ASN A 375 5.07 0.31 -19.41
C ASN A 375 6.56 0.16 -19.74
N ALA A 376 6.85 -0.35 -20.94
CA ALA A 376 8.21 -0.67 -21.38
C ALA A 376 9.04 0.57 -21.77
N ASP A 377 8.39 1.72 -21.96
CA ASP A 377 9.02 2.97 -22.38
C ASP A 377 9.25 3.95 -21.22
N ALA A 378 8.79 3.61 -20.01
CA ALA A 378 9.01 4.40 -18.80
C ALA A 378 10.49 4.40 -18.39
N ALA A 379 10.92 5.50 -17.77
CA ALA A 379 12.23 5.62 -17.17
C ALA A 379 12.41 4.62 -16.01
N ARG A 380 13.62 4.07 -15.92
CA ARG A 380 14.03 3.09 -14.90
C ARG A 380 15.21 3.63 -14.11
N THR A 381 15.15 3.46 -12.80
CA THR A 381 16.28 3.71 -11.91
C THR A 381 17.00 2.39 -11.65
N GLU A 382 18.32 2.39 -11.80
CA GLU A 382 19.16 1.22 -11.55
C GLU A 382 19.01 0.76 -10.08
N GLY A 383 18.80 -0.54 -9.85
CA GLY A 383 18.51 -1.09 -8.52
C GLY A 383 17.14 -0.73 -7.91
N ARG A 384 16.31 0.07 -8.60
CA ARG A 384 14.98 0.54 -8.14
C ARG A 384 13.96 0.51 -9.29
N SER A 385 13.84 -0.64 -9.96
CA SER A 385 12.80 -0.90 -10.98
C SER A 385 11.61 -1.65 -10.39
N VAL A 386 10.48 -1.67 -11.11
CA VAL A 386 9.27 -2.42 -10.68
C VAL A 386 9.53 -3.93 -10.63
N HIS A 387 10.46 -4.45 -11.44
CA HIS A 387 10.90 -5.84 -11.33
C HIS A 387 11.59 -6.12 -9.99
N VAL A 388 12.57 -5.28 -9.61
CA VAL A 388 13.32 -5.45 -8.35
C VAL A 388 12.38 -5.30 -7.15
N TYR A 389 11.47 -4.33 -7.17
CA TYR A 389 10.44 -4.18 -6.13
C TYR A 389 9.54 -5.42 -6.05
N GLY A 390 8.95 -5.87 -7.16
CA GLY A 390 8.04 -7.01 -7.17
C GLY A 390 8.68 -8.33 -6.74
N THR A 391 9.95 -8.54 -7.05
CA THR A 391 10.76 -9.69 -6.60
C THR A 391 11.06 -9.58 -5.10
N LEU A 392 11.73 -8.52 -4.63
CA LEU A 392 12.06 -8.37 -3.21
C LEU A 392 10.81 -8.35 -2.31
N TYR A 393 9.70 -7.78 -2.79
CA TYR A 393 8.41 -7.84 -2.12
C TYR A 393 7.91 -9.28 -1.99
N THR A 394 8.00 -10.06 -3.07
CA THR A 394 7.49 -11.43 -3.10
C THR A 394 8.33 -12.35 -2.23
N ASP A 395 9.65 -12.33 -2.45
CA ASP A 395 10.61 -13.21 -1.79
C ASP A 395 10.58 -12.99 -0.28
N HIS A 396 10.54 -11.73 0.19
CA HIS A 396 10.46 -11.42 1.62
C HIS A 396 9.13 -11.87 2.24
N LEU A 397 7.99 -11.68 1.55
CA LEU A 397 6.70 -12.13 2.08
C LEU A 397 6.56 -13.66 2.06
N ASP A 398 7.14 -14.36 1.08
CA ASP A 398 7.17 -15.84 1.06
C ASP A 398 8.18 -16.42 2.08
N GLU A 399 9.24 -15.67 2.43
CA GLU A 399 10.18 -16.02 3.51
C GLU A 399 9.52 -15.96 4.89
N VAL A 400 8.80 -14.88 5.18
CA VAL A 400 8.32 -14.59 6.55
C VAL A 400 6.86 -14.96 6.78
N MET A 401 5.97 -14.82 5.78
CA MET A 401 4.53 -15.08 5.95
C MET A 401 4.16 -16.49 5.51
N GLY A 402 3.69 -17.29 6.46
CA GLY A 402 3.18 -18.64 6.20
C GLY A 402 1.66 -18.72 6.16
N CYS A 403 1.15 -19.95 6.33
CA CYS A 403 -0.27 -20.23 6.56
C CYS A 403 -0.68 -19.70 7.96
N ASP A 404 -1.25 -18.50 8.03
CA ASP A 404 -1.56 -17.73 9.26
C ASP A 404 -0.35 -17.43 10.17
N ALA A 405 0.82 -17.22 9.57
CA ALA A 405 2.07 -17.01 10.30
C ALA A 405 2.72 -15.65 9.98
N ALA A 406 3.22 -15.01 11.03
CA ALA A 406 3.92 -13.73 11.03
C ALA A 406 3.19 -12.56 10.35
N TYR A 407 3.90 -11.44 10.17
CA TYR A 407 3.45 -10.23 9.48
C TYR A 407 4.71 -9.44 9.09
N ALA A 408 4.68 -8.75 7.96
CA ALA A 408 5.81 -7.95 7.47
C ALA A 408 5.33 -6.64 6.84
N ARG A 409 6.15 -5.59 6.95
CA ARG A 409 5.83 -4.21 6.53
C ARG A 409 5.43 -4.10 5.07
N TYR A 410 5.97 -4.96 4.22
CA TYR A 410 5.59 -5.00 2.81
C TYR A 410 4.10 -5.32 2.62
N ALA A 411 3.48 -6.12 3.48
CA ALA A 411 2.06 -6.44 3.40
C ALA A 411 1.15 -5.21 3.62
N ASP A 412 1.67 -4.10 4.18
CA ASP A 412 0.94 -2.84 4.32
C ASP A 412 0.60 -2.17 2.97
N TRP A 413 1.31 -2.49 1.89
CA TRP A 413 0.93 -2.04 0.53
C TRP A 413 -0.20 -2.90 -0.07
N HIS A 414 -1.36 -3.00 0.59
CA HIS A 414 -2.51 -3.78 0.11
C HIS A 414 -3.72 -2.95 -0.35
N VAL A 415 -4.62 -3.60 -1.09
CA VAL A 415 -6.03 -3.18 -1.26
C VAL A 415 -6.93 -4.03 -0.35
N GLY A 416 -7.98 -3.42 0.21
CA GLY A 416 -8.96 -4.13 1.03
C GLY A 416 -10.19 -4.54 0.24
N ILE A 417 -10.48 -5.84 0.25
CA ILE A 417 -11.63 -6.48 -0.39
C ILE A 417 -12.51 -7.06 0.71
N GLU A 418 -13.71 -6.52 0.91
CA GLU A 418 -14.70 -7.11 1.81
C GLU A 418 -15.43 -8.24 1.09
N THR A 419 -15.63 -9.37 1.77
CA THR A 419 -16.21 -10.61 1.21
C THR A 419 -17.48 -11.01 1.95
N GLU A 420 -18.45 -11.59 1.23
CA GLU A 420 -19.61 -12.23 1.87
C GLU A 420 -19.25 -13.61 2.41
N ALA A 421 -18.34 -14.33 1.73
CA ALA A 421 -17.80 -15.57 2.26
C ALA A 421 -16.93 -15.32 3.50
N THR A 422 -16.86 -16.36 4.33
CA THR A 422 -16.12 -16.34 5.58
C THR A 422 -14.62 -16.29 5.33
N LEU A 423 -13.90 -15.69 6.27
CA LEU A 423 -12.45 -15.55 6.18
C LEU A 423 -11.75 -16.91 6.21
N ASP A 424 -12.32 -17.89 6.93
CA ASP A 424 -11.95 -19.31 6.88
C ASP A 424 -11.89 -19.87 5.45
N TYR A 425 -12.86 -19.52 4.59
CA TYR A 425 -12.88 -19.93 3.18
C TYR A 425 -11.66 -19.41 2.42
N SER A 426 -11.37 -18.12 2.54
CA SER A 426 -10.23 -17.48 1.86
C SER A 426 -8.90 -18.03 2.42
N ALA A 427 -8.79 -18.19 3.73
CA ALA A 427 -7.64 -18.74 4.43
C ALA A 427 -7.29 -20.16 3.97
N ALA A 428 -8.28 -21.05 3.94
CA ALA A 428 -8.11 -22.42 3.45
C ALA A 428 -7.59 -22.45 2.00
N ARG A 429 -8.07 -21.53 1.15
CA ARG A 429 -7.57 -21.40 -0.24
C ARG A 429 -6.17 -20.79 -0.32
N LEU A 430 -5.85 -19.80 0.50
CA LEU A 430 -4.52 -19.18 0.52
C LEU A 430 -3.46 -20.22 0.93
N CYS A 431 -3.68 -20.98 2.02
CA CYS A 431 -2.76 -22.06 2.40
C CYS A 431 -2.69 -23.18 1.35
N ALA A 432 -3.80 -23.56 0.72
CA ALA A 432 -3.82 -24.61 -0.30
C ALA A 432 -3.09 -24.22 -1.61
N ASN A 433 -2.86 -22.93 -1.86
CA ASN A 433 -2.12 -22.41 -3.01
C ASN A 433 -0.75 -21.82 -2.62
N ASP A 434 -0.26 -22.10 -1.41
CA ASP A 434 1.04 -21.62 -0.89
C ASP A 434 1.18 -20.08 -0.92
N VAL A 435 0.10 -19.39 -0.52
CA VAL A 435 0.07 -17.92 -0.39
C VAL A 435 0.11 -17.54 1.08
N GLY A 436 1.24 -17.00 1.52
CA GLY A 436 1.42 -16.45 2.85
C GLY A 436 0.37 -15.41 3.23
N PHE A 437 -0.21 -15.54 4.42
CA PHE A 437 -1.15 -14.58 4.97
C PHE A 437 -1.13 -14.53 6.51
N LYS A 438 -1.69 -13.44 7.06
CA LYS A 438 -1.94 -13.27 8.48
C LYS A 438 -3.41 -12.99 8.77
N ASN A 439 -4.03 -13.73 9.70
CA ASN A 439 -5.32 -13.36 10.27
C ASN A 439 -5.18 -12.23 11.29
N GLY A 440 -6.23 -11.43 11.46
CA GLY A 440 -6.50 -10.70 12.69
C GLY A 440 -7.93 -10.19 12.77
N GLY A 441 -8.51 -10.18 13.97
CA GLY A 441 -9.92 -9.83 14.16
C GLY A 441 -10.23 -9.25 15.53
N THR A 442 -11.36 -8.56 15.62
CA THR A 442 -11.83 -7.89 16.84
C THR A 442 -12.67 -8.86 17.67
N THR A 443 -12.04 -9.51 18.66
CA THR A 443 -12.68 -10.56 19.48
C THR A 443 -13.86 -10.07 20.35
N ASN A 444 -14.08 -8.76 20.43
CA ASN A 444 -15.06 -8.16 21.34
C ASN A 444 -15.92 -7.08 20.65
N LEU A 445 -16.98 -7.51 19.94
CA LEU A 445 -17.98 -6.62 19.35
C LEU A 445 -18.64 -5.68 20.37
N THR A 446 -18.69 -6.08 21.65
CA THR A 446 -19.21 -5.25 22.75
C THR A 446 -18.28 -4.13 23.19
N GLN A 447 -16.95 -4.26 23.02
CA GLN A 447 -15.98 -3.20 23.35
C GLN A 447 -15.99 -2.06 22.33
N LEU A 448 -16.30 -2.35 21.06
CA LEU A 448 -16.28 -1.36 19.98
C LEU A 448 -17.37 -0.28 20.12
N ASN A 449 -18.38 -0.50 20.96
CA ASN A 449 -19.56 0.36 21.16
C ASN A 449 -20.14 0.91 19.84
N LEU A 450 -19.99 0.14 18.76
CA LEU A 450 -20.43 0.48 17.42
C LEU A 450 -21.95 0.42 17.43
N THR A 451 -22.58 1.58 17.59
CA THR A 451 -24.02 1.78 17.38
C THR A 451 -24.35 1.62 15.89
N THR A 452 -24.30 0.37 15.40
CA THR A 452 -24.95 -0.17 14.19
C THR A 452 -24.95 0.69 12.92
N THR A 453 -23.93 1.52 12.72
CA THR A 453 -23.90 2.48 11.59
C THR A 453 -22.46 2.62 11.10
N ALA A 454 -22.24 2.37 9.79
CA ALA A 454 -21.05 2.67 8.96
C ALA A 454 -20.45 1.47 8.15
N GLY A 455 -21.00 0.25 8.26
CA GLY A 455 -20.76 -0.79 7.25
C GLY A 455 -21.82 -0.74 6.14
N PRO A 456 -21.50 -0.95 4.85
CA PRO A 456 -22.52 -1.06 3.81
C PRO A 456 -23.39 -2.31 4.01
N PHE A 457 -22.80 -3.40 4.49
CA PHE A 457 -23.50 -4.53 5.08
C PHE A 457 -24.11 -4.10 6.42
N ASN A 458 -25.42 -3.86 6.41
CA ASN A 458 -26.19 -3.50 7.60
C ASN A 458 -26.45 -4.75 8.46
N TRP A 459 -25.40 -5.30 9.06
CA TRP A 459 -25.45 -6.44 9.98
C TRP A 459 -26.28 -6.06 11.20
N THR A 460 -27.52 -6.54 11.30
CA THR A 460 -28.36 -6.20 12.44
C THR A 460 -28.09 -7.16 13.59
N ALA A 461 -28.21 -6.69 14.83
CA ALA A 461 -28.19 -7.56 16.01
C ALA A 461 -29.37 -8.56 16.05
N ALA A 462 -30.27 -8.55 15.07
CA ALA A 462 -31.33 -9.55 14.88
C ALA A 462 -30.90 -10.72 13.97
N ASP A 463 -29.81 -10.58 13.21
CA ASP A 463 -29.17 -11.67 12.45
C ASP A 463 -28.35 -12.62 13.38
N ALA A 464 -28.56 -12.49 14.70
CA ALA A 464 -27.89 -13.12 15.84
C ALA A 464 -28.03 -14.67 15.98
N ASN A 465 -28.17 -15.41 14.88
CA ASN A 465 -27.49 -16.70 14.77
C ASN A 465 -25.99 -16.50 14.42
N ILE A 466 -25.60 -15.29 14.01
CA ILE A 466 -24.23 -14.79 13.87
C ILE A 466 -23.68 -14.33 15.26
N THR A 467 -24.12 -14.94 16.37
CA THR A 467 -23.66 -14.59 17.73
C THR A 467 -22.21 -14.98 18.03
N ASN A 468 -21.58 -15.77 17.16
CA ASN A 468 -20.19 -16.20 17.27
C ASN A 468 -19.26 -15.56 16.24
N ALA A 469 -19.77 -14.93 15.18
CA ALA A 469 -18.90 -14.54 14.07
C ALA A 469 -18.10 -13.29 14.42
N ILE A 470 -16.78 -13.43 14.47
CA ILE A 470 -15.85 -12.33 14.69
C ILE A 470 -15.62 -11.63 13.35
N LEU A 471 -15.73 -10.30 13.32
CA LEU A 471 -15.25 -9.50 12.19
C LEU A 471 -13.72 -9.41 12.25
N GLY A 472 -13.09 -9.54 11.10
CA GLY A 472 -11.64 -9.39 10.97
C GLY A 472 -11.19 -9.36 9.53
N SER A 473 -9.92 -9.71 9.35
CA SER A 473 -9.20 -9.58 8.11
C SER A 473 -8.13 -10.67 7.93
N ASN A 474 -7.91 -11.09 6.69
CA ASN A 474 -6.74 -11.87 6.28
C ASN A 474 -5.87 -11.01 5.35
N TRP A 475 -4.70 -10.55 5.82
CA TRP A 475 -3.70 -9.86 5.01
C TRP A 475 -2.81 -10.88 4.30
N CYS A 476 -2.79 -10.89 2.97
CA CYS A 476 -1.98 -11.82 2.20
C CYS A 476 -1.10 -11.11 1.15
N ARG A 477 -0.07 -11.82 0.69
CA ARG A 477 0.95 -11.31 -0.24
C ARG A 477 0.37 -10.69 -1.52
N GLY A 478 -0.77 -11.16 -2.02
CA GLY A 478 -1.37 -10.66 -3.24
C GLY A 478 -0.52 -10.95 -4.48
N THR A 479 -0.32 -9.97 -5.37
CA THR A 479 0.48 -10.14 -6.60
C THR A 479 1.27 -8.90 -6.98
N ASN A 480 2.48 -9.10 -7.50
CA ASN A 480 3.33 -8.07 -8.12
C ASN A 480 3.59 -6.82 -7.26
N GLY A 481 3.81 -6.97 -5.95
CA GLY A 481 4.05 -5.82 -5.07
C GLY A 481 2.79 -5.11 -4.57
N LEU A 482 1.61 -5.73 -4.72
CA LEU A 482 0.35 -5.31 -4.11
C LEU A 482 -0.25 -6.45 -3.29
N GLY A 483 -0.42 -6.23 -2.00
CA GLY A 483 -1.10 -7.15 -1.09
C GLY A 483 -2.61 -7.12 -1.25
N VAL A 484 -3.29 -8.11 -0.67
CA VAL A 484 -4.75 -8.11 -0.53
C VAL A 484 -5.12 -8.33 0.92
N GLU A 485 -6.03 -7.51 1.43
CA GLU A 485 -6.70 -7.78 2.70
C GLU A 485 -8.13 -8.23 2.41
N PHE A 486 -8.45 -9.49 2.68
CA PHE A 486 -9.84 -9.93 2.70
C PHE A 486 -10.46 -9.55 4.04
N ARG A 487 -11.53 -8.75 4.07
CA ARG A 487 -12.32 -8.41 5.27
C ARG A 487 -13.63 -9.18 5.29
N GLY A 488 -14.01 -9.74 6.43
CA GLY A 488 -15.24 -10.53 6.54
C GLY A 488 -15.46 -11.07 7.94
N THR A 489 -16.21 -12.16 8.02
CA THR A 489 -16.53 -12.89 9.26
C THR A 489 -15.76 -14.22 9.34
N TYR A 490 -15.36 -14.62 10.54
CA TYR A 490 -14.90 -16.00 10.80
C TYR A 490 -16.08 -16.92 11.13
N ASP A 491 -16.04 -18.16 10.62
CA ASP A 491 -16.94 -19.26 11.02
C ASP A 491 -16.26 -20.34 11.87
N PHE A 492 -14.92 -20.34 11.89
CA PHE A 492 -14.05 -21.27 12.61
C PHE A 492 -14.03 -22.72 12.06
N ASP A 493 -14.40 -22.92 10.79
CA ASP A 493 -14.16 -24.20 10.09
C ASP A 493 -12.67 -24.39 9.74
N PHE A 494 -11.90 -23.30 9.59
CA PHE A 494 -10.46 -23.32 9.33
C PHE A 494 -9.66 -22.86 10.57
N PHE A 495 -10.01 -21.70 11.12
CA PHE A 495 -9.34 -21.16 12.30
C PHE A 495 -9.95 -21.73 13.58
N LYS A 496 -9.14 -21.87 14.63
CA LYS A 496 -9.69 -22.01 15.98
C LYS A 496 -10.13 -20.64 16.49
N SER A 497 -11.22 -20.57 17.23
CA SER A 497 -11.73 -19.29 17.76
C SER A 497 -10.77 -18.60 18.75
N ASP A 498 -9.86 -19.35 19.37
CA ASP A 498 -8.77 -18.82 20.19
C ASP A 498 -7.50 -18.45 19.40
N ALA A 499 -7.42 -18.76 18.11
CA ALA A 499 -6.34 -18.32 17.21
C ALA A 499 -6.62 -16.94 16.58
N ILE A 500 -7.89 -16.52 16.50
CA ILE A 500 -8.24 -15.17 16.07
C ILE A 500 -7.89 -14.19 17.19
N ARG A 501 -7.05 -13.21 16.85
CA ARG A 501 -6.54 -12.18 17.75
C ARG A 501 -6.52 -10.83 17.04
N LEU A 502 -6.50 -9.74 17.80
CA LEU A 502 -6.21 -8.43 17.22
C LEU A 502 -4.77 -8.42 16.67
N LEU A 503 -4.56 -7.78 15.52
CA LEU A 503 -3.21 -7.57 14.97
C LEU A 503 -2.42 -6.65 15.92
N ASP A 504 -1.27 -7.11 16.39
CA ASP A 504 -0.40 -6.36 17.29
C ASP A 504 0.60 -5.53 16.48
N TYR A 505 0.28 -4.24 16.31
CA TYR A 505 1.13 -3.27 15.61
C TYR A 505 2.47 -3.01 16.31
N CYS A 506 2.59 -3.38 17.58
CA CYS A 506 3.83 -3.30 18.35
C CYS A 506 4.69 -4.57 18.22
N SER A 507 4.14 -5.67 17.71
CA SER A 507 4.83 -6.95 17.54
C SER A 507 5.61 -7.03 16.21
N PRO A 508 6.89 -7.48 16.20
CA PRO A 508 7.65 -7.71 14.99
C PRO A 508 7.01 -8.68 13.99
N THR A 509 6.13 -9.56 14.47
CA THR A 509 5.44 -10.59 13.69
C THR A 509 3.93 -10.36 13.57
N GLY A 510 3.41 -9.22 14.04
CA GLY A 510 1.97 -8.94 14.15
C GLY A 510 1.20 -9.82 15.15
N ASN A 511 1.83 -10.86 15.71
CA ASN A 511 1.20 -11.72 16.72
C ASN A 511 1.18 -11.02 18.07
N PRO A 512 0.01 -10.84 18.71
CA PRO A 512 -0.04 -10.41 20.10
C PRO A 512 0.50 -11.50 21.03
N ARG A 513 0.95 -11.07 22.21
CA ARG A 513 1.46 -11.97 23.24
C ARG A 513 0.36 -12.95 23.72
N PRO A 514 0.74 -14.12 24.28
CA PRO A 514 -0.20 -15.01 24.96
C PRO A 514 -0.86 -14.39 26.22
N TRP A 515 -0.33 -13.27 26.69
CA TRP A 515 -0.70 -12.58 27.93
C TRP A 515 -1.68 -11.45 27.59
N GLY A 516 -2.83 -11.44 28.25
CA GLY A 516 -4.01 -10.70 27.82
C GLY A 516 -3.88 -9.17 27.86
N PHE A 517 -4.76 -8.51 27.09
CA PHE A 517 -4.93 -7.06 27.08
C PHE A 517 -5.31 -6.55 28.47
N ALA A 518 -4.44 -5.76 29.10
CA ALA A 518 -4.81 -4.87 30.18
C ALA A 518 -5.27 -3.55 29.53
N GLN A 519 -6.56 -3.25 29.64
CA GLN A 519 -7.12 -1.96 29.23
C GLN A 519 -7.09 -1.03 30.44
N ASP A 520 -6.52 0.16 30.31
CA ASP A 520 -6.61 1.18 31.36
C ASP A 520 -8.01 1.81 31.42
N ASP A 521 -8.31 2.48 32.54
CA ASP A 521 -9.60 3.16 32.74
C ASP A 521 -9.70 4.48 31.92
N GLU A 522 -8.64 4.92 31.22
CA GLU A 522 -8.61 6.18 30.46
C GLU A 522 -9.02 6.00 28.99
N ASN A 523 -9.39 4.78 28.58
CA ASN A 523 -9.85 4.46 27.23
C ASN A 523 -8.74 4.61 26.17
N GLN A 524 -7.48 4.69 26.61
CA GLN A 524 -6.32 4.52 25.74
C GLN A 524 -6.03 3.02 25.64
N MET A 525 -5.89 2.50 24.42
CA MET A 525 -5.31 1.18 24.25
C MET A 525 -3.80 1.31 24.38
N GLU A 526 -3.25 1.17 25.58
CA GLU A 526 -1.83 0.88 25.75
C GLU A 526 -1.55 -0.52 25.20
N TRP A 527 -0.64 -0.62 24.22
CA TRP A 527 -0.36 -1.88 23.50
C TRP A 527 0.77 -2.72 24.11
N CYS A 528 1.39 -2.29 25.20
CA CYS A 528 2.40 -3.05 25.93
C CYS A 528 2.29 -2.74 27.44
N PRO A 529 2.38 -3.75 28.34
CA PRO A 529 1.71 -3.69 29.64
C PRO A 529 2.55 -3.14 30.80
N TYR A 530 1.81 -2.53 31.74
CA TYR A 530 1.84 -2.66 33.21
C TYR A 530 3.15 -3.08 33.92
N ASP A 531 3.44 -2.35 35.01
CA ASP A 531 4.59 -2.54 35.90
C ASP A 531 4.82 -3.97 36.40
N PHE A 532 6.11 -4.30 36.55
CA PHE A 532 6.56 -5.30 37.50
C PHE A 532 6.30 -4.74 38.91
N ASP A 533 5.22 -5.17 39.56
CA ASP A 533 5.07 -4.96 41.00
C ASP A 533 6.25 -5.61 41.75
N GLU A 534 6.87 -4.84 42.64
CA GLU A 534 8.09 -5.18 43.40
C GLU A 534 7.84 -6.24 44.49
N ASP A 535 7.41 -7.45 44.14
CA ASP A 535 7.37 -8.61 45.05
C ASP A 535 8.61 -9.53 44.86
N CYS A 536 9.81 -8.91 44.84
CA CYS A 536 11.09 -9.62 45.05
C CYS A 536 11.48 -9.63 46.54
N ASP A 537 10.56 -10.13 47.37
CA ASP A 537 10.66 -10.15 48.84
C ASP A 537 11.56 -11.29 49.39
N ASP A 538 12.62 -11.67 48.65
CA ASP A 538 13.69 -12.58 49.13
C ASP A 538 15.01 -12.47 48.34
N CYS A 539 15.74 -11.35 48.52
CA CYS A 539 17.15 -11.20 48.13
C CYS A 539 17.94 -10.58 49.28
N GLY A 540 18.40 -11.42 50.21
CA GLY A 540 19.03 -10.97 51.46
C GLY A 540 20.47 -10.43 51.33
N GLU A 541 20.69 -9.32 52.04
CA GLU A 541 21.97 -8.86 52.63
C GLU A 541 23.09 -8.35 51.68
N PRO A 542 23.98 -7.45 52.16
CA PRO A 542 24.53 -6.39 51.31
C PRO A 542 25.92 -6.65 50.71
N ALA A 543 26.21 -5.93 49.64
CA ALA A 543 27.48 -5.92 48.94
C ALA A 543 28.67 -5.52 49.84
N THR A 544 29.72 -6.35 49.84
CA THR A 544 31.07 -5.98 50.27
C THR A 544 31.92 -5.60 49.08
N THR A 545 32.55 -4.43 49.15
CA THR A 545 33.42 -3.82 48.12
C THR A 545 34.72 -4.58 47.85
N ALA A 546 34.99 -4.86 46.57
CA ALA A 546 36.30 -5.16 45.97
C ALA A 546 36.08 -5.29 44.44
N ASP A 547 37.02 -4.98 43.54
CA ASP A 547 38.21 -4.13 43.53
C ASP A 547 38.51 -3.84 42.04
N ASP A 548 39.18 -2.75 41.69
CA ASP A 548 39.34 -2.34 40.28
C ASP A 548 40.28 -3.30 39.50
N GLY A 549 39.86 -3.74 38.31
CA GLY A 549 40.65 -4.60 37.43
C GLY A 549 40.25 -4.45 35.96
N ASP A 550 41.11 -3.78 35.19
CA ASP A 550 41.01 -3.70 33.72
C ASP A 550 41.14 -5.10 33.09
N ASP A 551 40.21 -5.49 32.21
CA ASP A 551 40.50 -6.40 31.09
C ASP A 551 39.39 -6.33 30.03
N ALA A 552 39.77 -6.29 28.75
CA ALA A 552 38.85 -6.36 27.63
C ALA A 552 38.59 -7.82 27.24
N PRO A 553 37.34 -8.22 26.89
CA PRO A 553 37.05 -9.61 26.58
C PRO A 553 37.60 -10.00 25.20
N ALA A 554 38.69 -10.76 25.20
CA ALA A 554 39.05 -11.60 24.07
C ALA A 554 38.06 -12.78 23.99
N VAL A 555 37.35 -12.92 22.87
CA VAL A 555 36.52 -14.11 22.61
C VAL A 555 37.44 -15.27 22.28
N ALA A 556 37.42 -16.31 23.13
CA ALA A 556 38.23 -17.51 22.96
C ALA A 556 37.32 -18.76 22.90
N GLY A 557 37.34 -19.46 21.77
CA GLY A 557 36.67 -20.74 21.57
C GLY A 557 35.21 -20.62 21.10
N THR A 558 35.03 -20.44 19.79
CA THR A 558 33.77 -20.70 19.08
C THR A 558 34.08 -21.57 17.86
N ASP A 559 33.18 -22.50 17.55
CA ASP A 559 33.26 -23.50 16.46
C ASP A 559 33.43 -22.78 15.10
N ASP A 560 32.48 -21.89 14.80
CA ASP A 560 32.42 -21.08 13.59
C ASP A 560 32.64 -19.59 13.88
N VAL A 561 33.32 -18.87 12.98
CA VAL A 561 33.33 -17.40 12.97
C VAL A 561 33.12 -16.88 11.53
N ALA A 562 32.06 -16.10 11.37
CA ALA A 562 31.81 -15.29 10.17
C ALA A 562 31.89 -13.80 10.56
N ASP A 563 32.90 -13.09 10.09
CA ASP A 563 33.01 -11.63 10.23
C ASP A 563 32.53 -10.95 8.95
N ALA A 564 31.62 -9.98 9.11
CA ALA A 564 31.08 -9.15 8.02
C ALA A 564 31.44 -7.66 8.20
N SER A 565 32.33 -7.35 9.15
CA SER A 565 32.72 -6.00 9.55
C SER A 565 34.23 -5.79 9.41
N GLY A 566 34.64 -5.28 8.24
CA GLY A 566 36.05 -5.10 7.89
C GLY A 566 36.89 -4.41 8.98
N GLY A 567 37.79 -5.17 9.60
CA GLY A 567 38.72 -4.69 10.63
C GLY A 567 39.01 -5.68 11.77
N GLY A 568 38.27 -6.78 11.88
CA GLY A 568 38.55 -7.86 12.84
C GLY A 568 39.82 -8.66 12.54
N GLY A 569 40.42 -9.25 13.57
CA GLY A 569 41.52 -10.21 13.45
C GLY A 569 41.18 -11.51 14.17
N VAL A 570 41.21 -12.63 13.45
CA VAL A 570 40.82 -13.95 13.98
C VAL A 570 42.09 -14.74 14.32
N ALA A 571 42.19 -15.17 15.58
CA ALA A 571 43.43 -15.72 16.13
C ALA A 571 43.50 -17.26 16.18
N ALA A 572 42.35 -17.95 16.24
CA ALA A 572 42.21 -19.40 16.12
C ALA A 572 40.73 -19.80 15.99
N THR A 573 40.36 -20.45 14.89
CA THR A 573 39.09 -21.18 14.66
C THR A 573 39.40 -22.39 13.79
N ASP A 574 38.53 -23.40 13.73
CA ASP A 574 38.74 -24.53 12.81
C ASP A 574 38.36 -24.09 11.37
N ASP A 575 37.18 -23.47 11.21
CA ASP A 575 36.70 -22.87 9.96
C ASP A 575 36.66 -21.33 10.02
N ALA A 576 36.95 -20.65 8.90
CA ALA A 576 36.76 -19.20 8.76
C ALA A 576 36.32 -18.76 7.34
N ALA A 577 35.39 -17.80 7.29
CA ALA A 577 34.93 -17.17 6.05
C ALA A 577 35.00 -15.63 6.16
N ASP A 578 35.76 -15.00 5.25
CA ASP A 578 35.81 -13.53 5.10
C ASP A 578 35.19 -13.14 3.75
N SER A 579 34.33 -12.12 3.79
CA SER A 579 33.64 -11.56 2.62
C SER A 579 33.95 -10.06 2.40
N SER A 580 34.83 -9.48 3.21
CA SER A 580 35.14 -8.06 3.26
C SER A 580 36.65 -7.80 3.27
N GLY A 581 37.26 -7.90 2.08
CA GLY A 581 38.71 -7.81 1.87
C GLY A 581 39.47 -6.83 2.77
N GLY A 582 40.25 -7.40 3.70
CA GLY A 582 41.10 -6.65 4.63
C GLY A 582 41.54 -7.43 5.89
N GLY A 583 40.97 -8.60 6.15
CA GLY A 583 41.28 -9.41 7.34
C GLY A 583 42.70 -10.03 7.36
N VAL A 584 43.12 -10.42 8.57
CA VAL A 584 44.31 -11.26 8.81
C VAL A 584 43.87 -12.46 9.64
N VAL A 585 44.08 -13.66 9.09
CA VAL A 585 43.76 -14.94 9.73
C VAL A 585 45.06 -15.63 10.10
N ALA A 586 45.25 -15.89 11.40
CA ALA A 586 46.54 -16.32 11.95
C ALA A 586 46.76 -17.84 11.99
N ALA A 587 45.69 -18.63 12.15
CA ALA A 587 45.67 -20.09 12.09
C ALA A 587 44.21 -20.61 12.01
N THR A 588 43.87 -21.35 10.97
CA THR A 588 42.65 -22.19 10.83
C THR A 588 42.99 -23.43 10.01
N ASP A 589 42.14 -24.45 9.98
CA ASP A 589 42.35 -25.64 9.15
C ASP A 589 41.86 -25.38 7.71
N ASP A 590 40.67 -24.77 7.56
CA ASP A 590 40.05 -24.39 6.28
C ASP A 590 39.81 -22.85 6.19
N VAL A 591 39.97 -22.28 4.98
CA VAL A 591 39.64 -20.86 4.66
C VAL A 591 38.91 -20.71 3.32
N ALA A 592 37.82 -19.95 3.34
CA ALA A 592 37.13 -19.45 2.14
C ALA A 592 37.21 -17.90 2.05
N ASP A 593 37.97 -17.38 1.09
CA ASP A 593 38.05 -15.93 0.75
C ASP A 593 37.37 -15.67 -0.60
N ALA A 594 36.39 -14.76 -0.60
CA ALA A 594 35.65 -14.35 -1.80
C ALA A 594 36.17 -13.05 -2.43
N SER A 595 37.17 -12.38 -1.84
CA SER A 595 37.62 -11.04 -2.19
C SER A 595 39.15 -10.89 -2.15
N GLY A 596 39.81 -11.28 -3.24
CA GLY A 596 41.28 -11.42 -3.34
C GLY A 596 42.12 -10.23 -2.83
N GLY A 597 42.44 -10.27 -1.53
CA GLY A 597 43.18 -9.22 -0.83
C GLY A 597 43.62 -9.55 0.60
N GLY A 598 43.20 -10.69 1.18
CA GLY A 598 43.60 -11.12 2.53
C GLY A 598 45.04 -11.63 2.63
N VAL A 599 45.54 -11.75 3.86
CA VAL A 599 46.82 -12.41 4.19
C VAL A 599 46.55 -13.56 5.16
N VAL A 600 46.69 -14.80 4.65
CA VAL A 600 46.59 -16.03 5.45
C VAL A 600 47.99 -16.50 5.84
N ALA A 601 48.24 -16.69 7.14
CA ALA A 601 49.58 -16.99 7.66
C ALA A 601 49.91 -18.49 7.75
N ALA A 602 48.91 -19.34 8.05
CA ALA A 602 49.00 -20.80 8.07
C ALA A 602 47.58 -21.39 7.99
N THR A 603 47.37 -22.32 7.06
CA THR A 603 46.15 -23.14 6.86
C THR A 603 46.54 -24.35 6.00
N ASP A 604 45.82 -25.46 6.11
CA ASP A 604 46.15 -26.69 5.37
C ASP A 604 45.47 -26.73 3.98
N ASP A 605 44.25 -26.21 3.84
CA ASP A 605 43.53 -26.08 2.56
C ASP A 605 42.97 -24.65 2.31
N VAL A 606 42.92 -24.21 1.04
CA VAL A 606 42.41 -22.88 0.60
C VAL A 606 41.58 -23.01 -0.67
N ALA A 607 40.37 -22.46 -0.67
CA ALA A 607 39.47 -22.43 -1.82
C ALA A 607 39.29 -20.99 -2.39
N ASP A 608 40.03 -20.66 -3.46
CA ASP A 608 39.82 -19.44 -4.25
C ASP A 608 38.81 -19.69 -5.38
N SER A 609 37.80 -18.82 -5.49
CA SER A 609 36.71 -18.93 -6.48
C SER A 609 36.86 -18.02 -7.72
N SER A 610 37.99 -17.34 -7.88
CA SER A 610 38.26 -16.39 -8.99
C SER A 610 38.66 -17.06 -10.33
N GLY A 611 37.77 -17.93 -10.85
CA GLY A 611 37.97 -18.69 -12.08
C GLY A 611 37.95 -17.86 -13.39
N GLY A 612 39.10 -17.34 -13.81
CA GLY A 612 39.30 -16.72 -15.13
C GLY A 612 39.89 -17.69 -16.17
N ASP A 613 39.09 -18.18 -17.11
CA ASP A 613 39.58 -19.04 -18.21
C ASP A 613 40.09 -18.21 -19.40
N SER A 614 41.38 -18.38 -19.73
CA SER A 614 41.98 -17.88 -20.95
C SER A 614 43.01 -18.88 -21.50
N SER A 615 42.63 -19.64 -22.51
CA SER A 615 43.52 -20.55 -23.23
C SER A 615 43.59 -20.22 -24.72
N GLY A 616 44.76 -19.76 -25.17
CA GLY A 616 45.09 -19.59 -26.58
C GLY A 616 45.81 -20.82 -27.14
N GLY A 617 45.43 -21.25 -28.35
CA GLY A 617 46.10 -22.32 -29.08
C GLY A 617 46.31 -21.94 -30.54
N ASP A 618 47.56 -21.86 -30.97
CA ASP A 618 47.97 -21.42 -32.31
C ASP A 618 48.64 -22.58 -33.08
N SER A 619 48.10 -22.96 -34.24
CA SER A 619 48.76 -23.92 -35.16
C SER A 619 48.19 -23.91 -36.59
N SER A 620 48.79 -23.07 -37.44
CA SER A 620 49.24 -23.34 -38.82
C SER A 620 48.43 -24.23 -39.82
N GLY A 621 48.15 -23.65 -40.99
CA GLY A 621 47.92 -24.35 -42.28
C GLY A 621 46.45 -24.43 -42.72
N GLY A 622 46.08 -24.27 -44.00
CA GLY A 622 46.88 -23.96 -45.19
C GLY A 622 46.16 -24.37 -46.49
N ASP A 623 46.17 -23.47 -47.47
CA ASP A 623 46.00 -23.69 -48.92
C ASP A 623 44.61 -23.65 -49.65
N SER A 624 44.61 -22.84 -50.72
CA SER A 624 43.95 -22.97 -52.03
C SER A 624 42.42 -23.08 -52.25
N SER A 625 41.81 -21.93 -52.62
CA SER A 625 41.19 -21.58 -53.92
C SER A 625 40.74 -22.67 -54.94
N PRO A 626 39.78 -22.40 -55.87
CA PRO A 626 39.31 -21.06 -56.32
C PRO A 626 37.80 -20.77 -56.20
#